data_AF-A0A0C4YRH5-F1
#
_entry.id   AF-A0A0C4YRH5-F1
#
_cell.length_a   1.000
_cell.length_b   1.000
_cell.length_c   1.000
_cell.angle_alpha   90.00
_cell.angle_beta   90.00
_cell.angle_gamma   90.00
#
_symmetry.space_group_name_H-M   'P 1'
#
loop_
_entity.id
_entity.type
_entity.pdbx_description
1 polymer ?
#
loop_
_entity_poly.entity_id
_entity_poly.type
_entity_poly.pdbx_seq_one_letter_code
_entity_poly.pdbx_strand_id
1 'polypeptide(L)'
;MRYSATHKAANRERVLEASGALVKREGFASTGVDQLMGAAGLTGGAFYSHFDSKQALLREGVERELQRSRELLLPDGEAAWGVMSQCVGALMLARTVANQDVAREILKGARTMLERAGGAAGDLRV
;
A
#
# COMPACT_ATOMS: atom_id res chain seq x y z
N MET A 1 34.43 -8.43 8.71
CA MET A 1 33.94 -8.50 7.32
C MET A 1 33.07 -7.28 7.07
N ARG A 2 33.45 -6.34 6.18
CA ARG A 2 32.63 -5.16 5.86
C ARG A 2 31.53 -5.60 4.90
N TYR A 3 30.30 -5.76 5.40
CA TYR A 3 29.13 -5.94 4.54
C TYR A 3 29.02 -4.73 3.61
N SER A 4 28.92 -4.95 2.30
CA SER A 4 28.82 -3.87 1.32
C SER A 4 27.49 -3.13 1.47
N ALA A 5 27.48 -1.83 1.16
CA ALA A 5 26.26 -1.01 1.19
C ALA A 5 25.13 -1.64 0.35
N THR A 6 25.50 -2.31 -0.75
CA THR A 6 24.60 -3.08 -1.62
C THR A 6 23.90 -4.23 -0.88
N HIS A 7 24.61 -4.98 -0.04
CA HIS A 7 24.01 -6.07 0.73
C HIS A 7 23.05 -5.53 1.81
N LYS A 8 23.38 -4.39 2.42
CA LYS A 8 22.50 -3.72 3.40
C LYS A 8 21.21 -3.24 2.74
N ALA A 9 21.29 -2.64 1.55
CA ALA A 9 20.13 -2.19 0.78
C ALA A 9 19.26 -3.38 0.32
N ALA A 10 19.86 -4.47 -0.17
CA ALA A 10 19.12 -5.66 -0.60
C ALA A 10 18.39 -6.35 0.56
N ASN A 11 19.02 -6.45 1.73
CA ASN A 11 18.36 -6.95 2.94
C ASN A 11 17.16 -6.08 3.33
N ARG A 12 17.34 -4.75 3.27
CA ARG A 12 16.31 -3.79 3.61
C ARG A 12 15.09 -3.89 2.69
N GLU A 13 15.32 -4.04 1.39
CA GLU A 13 14.27 -4.24 0.40
C GLU A 13 13.51 -5.56 0.64
N ARG A 14 14.24 -6.65 0.91
CA ARG A 14 13.62 -7.94 1.30
C ARG A 14 12.72 -7.80 2.52
N VAL A 15 13.16 -7.04 3.53
CA VAL A 15 12.35 -6.79 4.72
C VAL A 15 11.08 -6.01 4.37
N LEU A 16 11.15 -4.96 3.55
CA LEU A 16 9.97 -4.20 3.12
C LEU A 16 8.95 -5.08 2.38
N GLU A 17 9.42 -5.90 1.43
CA GLU A 17 8.55 -6.76 0.64
C GLU A 17 7.88 -7.85 1.50
N ALA A 18 8.67 -8.61 2.25
CA ALA A 18 8.14 -9.70 3.09
C ALA A 18 7.22 -9.17 4.20
N SER A 19 7.59 -8.03 4.81
CA SER A 19 6.77 -7.38 5.82
C SER A 19 5.44 -6.89 5.26
N GLY A 20 5.45 -6.30 4.05
CA GLY A 20 4.23 -5.87 3.38
C GLY A 20 3.24 -7.01 3.16
N ALA A 21 3.73 -8.16 2.69
CA ALA A 21 2.90 -9.35 2.50
C ALA A 21 2.36 -9.91 3.83
N LEU A 22 3.20 -9.97 4.87
CA LEU A 22 2.81 -10.45 6.19
C LEU A 22 1.74 -9.55 6.82
N VAL A 23 1.95 -8.24 6.82
CA VAL A 23 1.05 -7.24 7.42
C VAL A 23 -0.31 -7.24 6.74
N LYS A 24 -0.38 -7.39 5.41
CA LYS A 24 -1.66 -7.48 4.67
C LYS A 24 -2.49 -8.70 5.09
N ARG A 25 -1.84 -9.80 5.50
CA ARG A 25 -2.50 -11.05 5.91
C ARG A 25 -2.88 -11.04 7.39
N GLU A 26 -1.97 -10.64 8.26
CA GLU A 26 -2.09 -10.85 9.71
C GLU A 26 -2.45 -9.58 10.48
N GLY A 27 -2.34 -8.42 9.84
CA GLY A 27 -2.54 -7.11 10.47
C GLY A 27 -1.27 -6.55 11.07
N PHE A 28 -1.11 -5.22 11.02
CA PHE A 28 0.10 -4.57 11.51
C PHE A 28 0.23 -4.63 13.04
N ALA A 29 -0.86 -4.43 13.77
CA ALA A 29 -0.85 -4.35 15.24
C ALA A 29 -0.41 -5.67 15.89
N SER A 30 -0.83 -6.79 15.30
CA SER A 30 -0.56 -8.18 15.74
C SER A 30 0.83 -8.70 15.37
N THR A 31 1.51 -8.10 14.39
CA THR A 31 2.78 -8.63 13.86
C THR A 31 3.99 -8.01 14.58
N GLY A 32 4.78 -8.78 15.33
CA GLY A 32 6.00 -8.31 16.00
C GLY A 32 7.21 -8.10 15.08
N VAL A 33 8.26 -7.41 15.56
CA VAL A 33 9.52 -7.20 14.81
C VAL A 33 10.18 -8.53 14.42
N ASP A 34 10.21 -9.50 15.32
CA ASP A 34 10.80 -10.81 15.04
C ASP A 34 10.06 -11.56 13.94
N GLN A 35 8.73 -11.44 13.87
CA GLN A 35 7.93 -12.04 12.81
C GLN A 35 8.19 -11.36 11.46
N LEU A 36 8.29 -10.03 11.44
CA LEU A 36 8.63 -9.26 10.22
C LEU A 36 10.01 -9.66 9.69
N MET A 37 11.01 -9.73 10.57
CA MET A 37 12.37 -10.12 10.20
C MET A 37 12.45 -11.58 9.79
N GLY A 38 11.78 -12.47 10.51
CA GLY A 38 11.69 -13.89 10.19
C GLY A 38 11.07 -14.14 8.82
N ALA A 39 10.02 -13.40 8.44
CA ALA A 39 9.44 -13.46 7.11
C ALA A 39 10.42 -13.06 6.00
N ALA A 40 11.40 -12.22 6.30
CA ALA A 40 12.48 -11.84 5.38
C ALA A 40 13.72 -12.76 5.45
N GLY A 41 13.68 -13.81 6.28
CA GLY A 41 14.81 -14.72 6.51
C GLY A 41 15.95 -14.09 7.30
N LEU A 42 15.66 -13.08 8.13
CA LEU A 42 16.63 -12.33 8.92
C LEU A 42 16.33 -12.41 10.41
N THR A 43 17.33 -12.11 11.25
CA THR A 43 17.18 -12.10 12.70
C THR A 43 16.59 -10.78 13.21
N GLY A 44 15.80 -10.83 14.28
CA GLY A 44 15.19 -9.65 14.90
C GLY A 44 16.19 -8.55 15.28
N GLY A 45 17.36 -8.94 15.80
CA GLY A 45 18.43 -8.00 16.19
C GLY A 45 18.99 -7.16 15.05
N ALA A 46 18.85 -7.59 13.79
CA ALA A 46 19.28 -6.81 12.64
C ALA A 46 18.30 -5.69 12.25
N PHE A 47 17.07 -5.69 12.78
CA PHE A 47 16.00 -4.76 12.38
C PHE A 47 16.42 -3.30 12.53
N TYR A 48 16.95 -2.93 13.69
CA TYR A 48 17.33 -1.56 14.02
C TYR A 48 18.57 -1.06 13.28
N SER A 49 19.26 -1.94 12.54
CA SER A 49 20.30 -1.52 11.60
C SER A 49 19.74 -1.03 10.25
N HIS A 50 18.47 -1.36 9.96
CA HIS A 50 17.76 -1.07 8.71
C HIS A 50 16.64 -0.03 8.86
N PHE A 51 15.92 -0.03 9.99
CA PHE A 51 14.78 0.85 10.27
C PHE A 51 14.82 1.36 11.70
N ASP A 52 14.52 2.65 11.89
CA ASP A 52 14.51 3.27 13.21
C ASP A 52 13.37 2.74 14.11
N SER A 53 12.28 2.29 13.50
CA SER A 53 11.14 1.69 14.21
C SER A 53 10.26 0.85 13.29
N LYS A 54 9.41 0.01 13.90
CA LYS A 54 8.35 -0.74 13.20
C LYS A 54 7.39 0.20 12.44
N GLN A 55 7.13 1.40 12.99
CA GLN A 55 6.29 2.41 12.34
C GLN A 55 6.99 3.06 11.14
N ALA A 56 8.31 3.25 11.20
CA ALA A 56 9.09 3.74 10.07
C ALA A 56 9.05 2.74 8.90
N LEU A 57 9.23 1.45 9.18
CA LEU A 57 9.04 0.38 8.19
C LEU A 57 7.65 0.44 7.56
N LEU A 58 6.60 0.60 8.38
CA LEU A 58 5.23 0.63 7.85
C LEU A 58 5.00 1.83 6.93
N ARG A 59 5.44 3.01 7.35
CA ARG A 59 5.26 4.25 6.59
C ARG A 59 5.87 4.13 5.20
N GLU A 60 7.09 3.65 5.14
CA GLU A 60 7.78 3.42 3.87
C GLU A 60 7.14 2.30 3.05
N GLY A 61 6.74 1.20 3.69
CA GLY A 61 6.03 0.11 3.01
C GLY A 61 4.71 0.57 2.39
N VAL A 62 3.96 1.43 3.09
CA VAL A 62 2.73 2.05 2.58
C VAL A 62 3.02 2.99 1.42
N GLU A 63 4.03 3.85 1.53
CA GLU A 63 4.44 4.76 0.45
C GLU A 63 4.83 3.99 -0.82
N ARG A 64 5.65 2.94 -0.67
CA ARG A 64 6.03 2.04 -1.77
C ARG A 64 4.82 1.37 -2.42
N GLU A 65 3.88 0.88 -1.62
CA GLU A 65 2.66 0.24 -2.14
C GLU A 65 1.75 1.24 -2.87
N LEU A 66 1.63 2.48 -2.37
CA LEU A 66 0.87 3.53 -3.02
C LEU A 66 1.48 3.91 -4.38
N GLN A 67 2.80 4.05 -4.44
CA GLN A 67 3.51 4.30 -5.71
C GLN A 67 3.33 3.15 -6.69
N ARG A 68 3.47 1.90 -6.22
CA ARG A 68 3.21 0.72 -7.05
C ARG A 68 1.77 0.68 -7.57
N SER A 69 0.80 1.02 -6.72
CA SER A 69 -0.61 1.07 -7.11
C SER A 69 -0.86 2.16 -8.16
N ARG A 70 -0.24 3.34 -8.01
CA ARG A 70 -0.30 4.42 -8.99
C ARG A 70 0.15 3.94 -10.37
N GLU A 71 1.27 3.23 -10.44
CA GLU A 71 1.84 2.73 -11.70
C GLU A 71 0.99 1.63 -12.36
N LEU A 72 0.30 0.82 -11.57
CA LEU A 72 -0.51 -0.30 -12.07
C LEU A 72 -1.95 0.08 -12.44
N LEU A 73 -2.50 1.12 -11.81
CA LEU A 73 -3.91 1.49 -11.97
C LEU A 73 -4.17 2.19 -13.30
N LEU A 74 -3.40 3.23 -13.63
CA LEU A 74 -3.56 4.02 -14.85
C LEU A 74 -2.19 4.52 -15.34
N PRO A 75 -1.97 4.66 -16.66
CA PRO A 75 -0.74 5.26 -17.19
C PRO A 75 -0.54 6.72 -16.74
N ASP A 76 -1.65 7.47 -16.63
CA ASP A 76 -1.63 8.83 -16.12
C ASP A 76 -1.53 8.81 -14.58
N GLY A 77 -0.42 9.33 -14.07
CA GLY A 77 -0.13 9.33 -12.65
C GLY A 77 -1.05 10.22 -11.82
N GLU A 78 -1.47 11.38 -12.35
CA GLU A 78 -2.36 12.30 -11.66
C GLU A 78 -3.77 11.71 -11.59
N ALA A 79 -4.24 11.13 -12.70
CA ALA A 79 -5.50 10.40 -12.73
C ALA A 79 -5.49 9.19 -11.78
N ALA A 80 -4.39 8.45 -11.68
CA ALA A 80 -4.25 7.32 -10.75
C ALA A 80 -4.38 7.78 -9.28
N TRP A 81 -3.73 8.89 -8.91
CA TRP A 81 -3.90 9.49 -7.58
C TRP A 81 -5.34 9.95 -7.34
N GLY A 82 -5.98 10.55 -8.34
CA GLY A 82 -7.38 10.95 -8.29
C GLY A 82 -8.33 9.78 -8.04
N VAL A 83 -8.14 8.67 -8.76
CA VAL A 83 -8.88 7.41 -8.58
C VAL A 83 -8.70 6.85 -7.18
N MET A 84 -7.46 6.73 -6.71
CA MET A 84 -7.18 6.22 -5.36
C MET A 84 -7.80 7.11 -4.28
N SER A 85 -7.71 8.43 -4.44
CA SER A 85 -8.30 9.41 -3.52
C SER A 85 -9.83 9.29 -3.47
N GLN A 86 -10.48 9.10 -4.62
CA GLN A 86 -11.93 8.88 -4.69
C GLN A 86 -12.35 7.59 -3.99
N CYS A 87 -11.61 6.49 -4.16
CA CYS A 87 -11.86 5.23 -3.46
C CYS A 87 -11.81 5.42 -1.93
N VAL A 88 -10.77 6.11 -1.44
CA VAL A 88 -10.61 6.39 0.00
C VAL A 88 -11.76 7.28 0.50
N GLY A 89 -12.05 8.38 -0.20
CA GLY A 89 -13.13 9.30 0.17
C GLY A 89 -14.50 8.62 0.19
N ALA A 90 -14.81 7.81 -0.82
CA ALA A 90 -16.07 7.07 -0.90
C ALA A 90 -16.21 6.06 0.26
N LEU A 91 -15.15 5.33 0.59
CA LEU A 91 -15.14 4.41 1.73
C LEU A 91 -15.28 5.14 3.06
N MET A 92 -14.65 6.29 3.24
CA MET A 92 -14.77 7.11 4.45
C MET A 92 -16.19 7.66 4.63
N LEU A 93 -16.80 8.20 3.57
CA LEU A 93 -18.16 8.71 3.60
C LEU A 93 -19.17 7.58 3.87
N ALA A 94 -19.04 6.46 3.16
CA ALA A 94 -19.92 5.31 3.33
C ALA A 94 -19.87 4.71 4.75
N ARG A 95 -18.72 4.77 5.42
CA ARG A 95 -18.57 4.30 6.82
C ARG A 95 -19.11 5.30 7.85
N THR A 96 -19.10 6.59 7.54
CA THR A 96 -19.54 7.65 8.46
C THR A 96 -21.06 7.75 8.54
N VAL A 97 -21.76 7.48 7.43
CA VAL A 97 -23.23 7.57 7.39
C VAL A 97 -23.88 6.38 8.11
N ALA A 98 -24.89 6.65 8.94
CA ALA A 98 -25.63 5.60 9.65
C ALA A 98 -26.56 4.80 8.73
N ASN A 99 -27.10 5.45 7.69
CA ASN A 99 -28.03 4.83 6.75
C ASN A 99 -27.28 3.96 5.71
N GLN A 100 -27.56 2.65 5.73
CA GLN A 100 -26.95 1.66 4.84
C GLN A 100 -27.34 1.82 3.37
N ASP A 101 -28.52 2.38 3.06
CA ASP A 101 -28.92 2.67 1.68
C ASP A 101 -28.06 3.82 1.12
N VAL A 102 -27.89 4.90 1.89
CA VAL A 102 -27.02 6.04 1.53
C VAL A 102 -25.57 5.59 1.38
N ALA A 103 -25.05 4.75 2.28
CA ALA A 103 -23.71 4.18 2.15
C ALA A 103 -23.54 3.41 0.83
N ARG A 104 -24.54 2.60 0.45
CA ARG A 104 -24.54 1.84 -0.82
C ARG A 104 -24.60 2.78 -2.02
N GLU A 105 -25.36 3.87 -1.98
CA GLU A 105 -25.42 4.85 -3.05
C GLU A 105 -24.09 5.58 -3.26
N ILE A 106 -23.41 5.99 -2.18
CA ILE A 106 -22.08 6.61 -2.23
C ILE A 106 -21.08 5.68 -2.94
N LEU A 107 -21.02 4.42 -2.53
CA LEU A 107 -20.10 3.44 -3.12
C LEU A 107 -20.44 3.14 -4.59
N LYS A 108 -21.73 3.07 -4.94
CA LYS A 108 -22.17 2.91 -6.34
C LYS A 108 -21.75 4.12 -7.19
N GLY A 109 -21.95 5.33 -6.71
CA GLY A 109 -21.57 6.56 -7.41
C GLY A 109 -20.06 6.64 -7.68
N ALA A 110 -19.25 6.30 -6.67
CA ALA A 110 -17.80 6.20 -6.82
C ALA A 110 -17.40 5.17 -7.89
N ARG A 111 -18.00 3.98 -7.89
CA ARG A 111 -17.72 2.97 -8.92
C ARG A 111 -18.04 3.47 -10.34
N THR A 112 -19.18 4.12 -10.55
CA THR A 112 -19.54 4.68 -11.85
C THR A 112 -18.54 5.74 -12.33
N MET A 113 -18.01 6.57 -11.42
CA MET A 113 -16.94 7.53 -11.75
C MET A 113 -15.65 6.82 -12.17
N LEU A 114 -15.26 5.77 -11.46
CA LEU A 114 -14.07 4.97 -11.78
C LEU A 114 -14.18 4.25 -13.12
N GLU A 115 -15.34 3.67 -13.42
CA GLU A 115 -15.62 3.02 -14.72
C GLU A 115 -15.48 4.01 -15.88
N ARG A 116 -15.92 5.26 -15.70
CA ARG A 116 -15.75 6.33 -16.69
C ARG A 116 -14.28 6.74 -16.86
N ALA A 117 -13.53 6.85 -15.77
CA ALA A 117 -12.10 7.17 -15.82
C ALA A 117 -11.29 6.05 -16.50
N GLY A 118 -11.64 4.78 -16.25
CA GLY A 118 -11.04 3.63 -16.93
C GLY A 118 -11.42 3.51 -18.40
N GLY A 119 -12.66 3.85 -18.77
CA GLY A 119 -13.12 3.90 -20.16
C GLY A 119 -12.43 4.98 -20.98
N ALA A 120 -12.27 6.18 -20.41
CA ALA A 120 -11.55 7.28 -21.07
C ALA A 120 -10.06 7.00 -21.30
N ALA A 121 -9.43 6.20 -20.42
CA ALA A 121 -8.05 5.75 -20.61
C ALA A 121 -7.89 4.65 -21.68
N GLY A 122 -8.98 3.94 -22.01
CA GLY A 122 -9.02 2.94 -23.09
C GLY A 122 -9.06 3.56 -24.49
N ASP A 123 -9.73 4.71 -24.65
CA ASP A 123 -9.93 5.39 -25.94
C ASP A 123 -8.70 6.18 -26.45
N LEU A 124 -7.66 6.36 -25.62
CA LEU A 124 -6.36 6.92 -26.03
C LEU A 124 -5.39 5.87 -26.61
N ARG A 125 -5.86 4.65 -26.86
CA ARG A 125 -5.13 3.58 -27.56
C ARG A 125 -5.74 3.33 -28.93
N VAL A 126 -5.63 4.30 -29.84
CA VAL A 126 -5.73 4.12 -31.30
C VAL A 126 -4.56 4.84 -31.95
#